data_AF-A0A0F3MT19-F1
#
_entry.id   AF-A0A0F3MT19-F1
#
_cell.length_a   1.000
_cell.length_b   1.000
_cell.length_c   1.000
_cell.angle_alpha   90.00
_cell.angle_beta   90.00
_cell.angle_gamma   90.00
#
_symmetry.space_group_name_H-M   'P 1'
#
loop_
_entity.id
_entity.type
_entity.pdbx_description
1 polymer ?
#
loop_
_entity_poly.entity_id
_entity_poly.type
_entity_poly.pdbx_seq_one_letter_code
_entity_poly.pdbx_strand_id
1 'polypeptide(L)' 'MKKNRFGRIVNIASALAYVASPFKSAYVAAKHGILGLTKTVAFRSG' A
#
# COMPACT_ATOMS: atom_id res chain seq x y z
N MET A 1 -3.42 -10.28 -14.29
CA MET A 1 -2.39 -9.28 -14.67
C MET A 1 -1.13 -9.90 -15.26
N LYS A 2 -0.36 -10.75 -14.55
CA LYS A 2 0.90 -11.32 -15.08
C LYS A 2 0.79 -12.00 -16.45
N LYS A 3 -0.17 -12.93 -16.62
CA LYS A 3 -0.37 -13.66 -17.90
C LYS A 3 -0.70 -12.72 -19.07
N ASN A 4 -1.53 -11.71 -18.82
CA ASN A 4 -2.00 -10.77 -19.84
C ASN A 4 -1.07 -9.53 -19.95
N ARG A 5 0.02 -9.49 -19.16
CA ARG A 5 0.97 -8.37 -19.03
C ARG A 5 0.34 -6.99 -18.85
N PHE A 6 -0.88 -6.93 -18.33
CA PHE A 6 -1.64 -5.70 -18.19
C PHE A 6 -2.63 -5.76 -17.02
N GLY A 7 -2.87 -4.60 -16.43
CA GLY A 7 -3.91 -4.35 -15.44
C GLY A 7 -3.49 -3.28 -14.43
N ARG A 8 -4.41 -2.92 -13.52
CA ARG A 8 -4.21 -1.93 -12.47
C ARG A 8 -4.75 -2.50 -11.15
N ILE A 9 -4.06 -2.25 -10.04
CA ILE A 9 -4.56 -2.51 -8.69
C ILE A 9 -4.60 -1.18 -7.96
N VAL A 10 -5.75 -0.84 -7.36
CA VAL A 10 -5.95 0.42 -6.63
C VAL A 10 -6.39 0.09 -5.21
N ASN A 11 -5.62 0.56 -4.22
CA ASN A 11 -5.90 0.36 -2.80
C ASN A 11 -6.55 1.61 -2.22
N ILE A 12 -7.47 1.43 -1.27
CA ILE A 12 -8.02 2.55 -0.47
C ILE A 12 -7.02 2.93 0.63
N ALA A 13 -6.27 4.00 0.38
CA ALA A 13 -5.24 4.51 1.28
C ALA A 13 -5.82 5.42 2.37
N SER A 14 -4.94 6.01 3.18
CA SER A 14 -5.25 6.99 4.21
C SER A 14 -4.04 7.90 4.43
N ALA A 15 -4.25 9.12 4.91
CA ALA A 15 -3.17 10.01 5.35
C ALA A 15 -2.30 9.36 6.44
N LEU A 16 -2.89 8.47 7.25
CA LEU A 16 -2.20 7.73 8.31
C LEU A 16 -1.23 6.65 7.78
N ALA A 17 -1.15 6.43 6.47
CA ALA A 17 -0.09 5.65 5.84
C ALA A 17 1.25 6.42 5.74
N TYR A 18 1.22 7.74 5.91
CA TYR A 18 2.40 8.62 5.81
C TYR A 18 2.76 9.25 7.15
N VAL A 19 1.76 9.67 7.93
CA VAL A 19 1.96 10.32 9.23
C VAL A 19 1.03 9.71 10.26
N ALA A 20 1.60 9.19 11.35
CA ALA A 20 0.84 8.50 12.38
C ALA A 20 -0.04 9.46 13.20
N SER A 21 -1.23 8.99 13.59
CA SER A 21 -2.06 9.63 14.62
C SER A 21 -2.00 8.79 15.90
N PRO A 22 -1.97 9.43 17.08
CA PRO A 22 -2.07 8.73 18.36
C PRO A 22 -3.32 7.85 18.47
N PHE A 23 -3.25 6.82 19.31
CA PHE A 23 -4.34 5.89 19.65
C PHE A 23 -4.89 5.01 18.50
N LYS A 24 -4.20 4.96 17.37
CA LYS A 24 -4.61 4.20 16.17
C LYS A 24 -3.53 3.24 15.67
N SER A 25 -2.72 2.68 16.57
CA SER A 25 -1.51 1.91 16.23
C SER A 25 -1.75 0.79 15.22
N ALA A 26 -2.78 -0.05 15.44
CA ALA A 26 -3.13 -1.14 14.52
C ALA A 26 -3.51 -0.64 13.11
N TYR A 27 -4.31 0.43 13.05
CA TYR A 27 -4.73 1.02 11.78
C TYR A 27 -3.57 1.68 11.03
N VAL A 28 -2.75 2.45 11.76
CA VAL A 28 -1.54 3.11 11.21
C VAL A 28 -0.58 2.06 10.65
N ALA A 29 -0.32 0.99 11.41
CA ALA A 29 0.53 -0.11 10.96
C ALA A 29 -0.02 -0.79 9.70
N ALA A 30 -1.31 -1.10 9.67
CA ALA A 30 -1.95 -1.70 8.50
C ALA A 30 -1.83 -0.79 7.26
N LYS A 31 -2.08 0.51 7.39
CA LYS A 31 -2.01 1.46 6.27
C LYS A 31 -0.58 1.70 5.78
N HIS A 32 0.42 1.75 6.68
CA HIS A 32 1.83 1.74 6.29
C HIS A 32 2.23 0.45 5.56
N GLY A 33 1.73 -0.70 6.02
CA GLY A 33 1.96 -2.00 5.38
C GLY A 33 1.45 -2.04 3.93
N ILE A 34 0.22 -1.55 3.68
CA ILE A 34 -0.34 -1.45 2.33
C ILE A 34 0.53 -0.55 1.42
N LEU A 35 1.00 0.58 1.94
CA LEU A 35 1.86 1.50 1.19
C LEU A 35 3.19 0.84 0.83
N GLY A 36 3.87 0.22 1.80
CA GLY A 36 5.14 -0.48 1.60
C GLY A 36 5.02 -1.66 0.64
N LEU A 37 3.96 -2.45 0.76
CA LEU A 37 3.68 -3.56 -0.14
C LEU A 37 3.47 -3.07 -1.58
N THR A 38 2.63 -2.04 -1.75
CA THR A 38 2.37 -1.45 -3.07
C THR A 38 3.66 -0.95 -3.72
N LYS A 39 4.51 -0.25 -2.95
CA LYS A 39 5.81 0.24 -3.42
C LYS A 39 6.72 -0.90 -3.85
N THR A 40 6.80 -1.95 -3.04
CA THR A 40 7.66 -3.13 -3.30
C THR A 40 7.21 -3.87 -4.55
N VAL A 41 5.89 -4.10 -4.69
CA VAL A 41 5.34 -4.78 -5.85
C VAL A 41 5.52 -3.93 -7.10
N ALA A 42 5.32 -2.61 -7.03
CA ALA A 42 5.52 -1.70 -8.15
C ALA A 42 6.99 -1.72 -8.64
N PHE A 43 7.95 -1.68 -7.71
CA PHE A 43 9.37 -1.77 -8.06
C PHE A 43 9.72 -3.09 -8.76
N ARG A 44 9.18 -4.22 -8.28
CA ARG A 44 9.46 -5.54 -8.83
C ARG A 44 8.65 -5.91 -10.08
N SER A 45 7.64 -5.12 -10.43
CA SER A 45 6.76 -5.37 -11.59
C SER A 45 7.12 -4.51 -12.80
N GLY A 46 8.18 -3.69 -12.71
CA GLY A 46 8.82 -3.01 -13.84
C GLY A 46 9.69 -3.96 -14.65
#